data_AF-A0A3A0DZI6-F1
#
_entry.id   AF-A0A3A0DZI6-F1
#
_cell.length_a   1.000
_cell.length_b   1.000
_cell.length_c   1.000
_cell.angle_alpha   90.00
_cell.angle_beta   90.00
_cell.angle_gamma   90.00
#
_symmetry.space_group_name_H-M   'P 1'
#
loop_
_entity.id
_entity.type
_entity.pdbx_description
1 polymer ?
#
loop_
_entity_poly.entity_id
_entity_poly.type
_entity_poly.pdbx_seq_one_letter_code
_entity_poly.pdbx_strand_id
1 'polypeptide(L)'
;MHVRPLLFAKIAVFAALVVLPAISHARAPTNEEQLMVEMVNRMRMDPQAELARLVNINTVPTVFWGTPKSSDTSTLNALNFFNVQAPTLYTQWQSLTPAPPVAWNEQLAVSSQTYSNVMIAANAQAHDLDEHKFPNGDVDLVGRIEASGYTFDGEDGFAGESIFAFADNVFHGHAAFAIDWGQGTGGIQNPAGHRDLIMDARMREIGIGIVLENNINTSVGPRVITQHFAVDDADGPFLTGVVYRENDNNSFYSVGEGLGGITVVATDTANGQKFTTTTYGSGGYNLELPTGRSYNLIASGPGLGQFTASGLFVGTDNVKFDFISTSTPLLGDANMDGIVNRRDIAVVTSNFGMTSGALWGQGDFNFDGKITPADLIVVRNNLSPGASPAAVPEPSSLALLGMGLVAGAIASLRRCPRCGIS
;
A
#
# COMPACT_ATOMS: atom_id res chain seq x y z
N MET A 1 -25.66 -47.38 -66.71
CA MET A 1 -25.41 -46.03 -67.26
C MET A 1 -26.64 -45.18 -66.94
N HIS A 2 -26.55 -44.32 -65.93
CA HIS A 2 -27.38 -43.13 -65.66
C HIS A 2 -26.95 -42.60 -64.29
N VAL A 3 -26.08 -41.59 -64.33
CA VAL A 3 -25.54 -40.88 -63.16
C VAL A 3 -26.46 -39.70 -62.85
N ARG A 4 -26.86 -39.53 -61.59
CA ARG A 4 -27.38 -38.26 -61.04
C ARG A 4 -26.94 -38.10 -59.56
N PRO A 5 -26.79 -36.85 -59.09
CA PRO A 5 -25.59 -36.41 -58.37
C PRO A 5 -25.72 -36.37 -56.85
N LEU A 6 -24.55 -36.39 -56.19
CA LEU A 6 -24.34 -36.22 -54.76
C LEU A 6 -24.77 -34.81 -54.31
N LEU A 7 -25.66 -34.78 -53.32
CA LEU A 7 -26.09 -33.59 -52.60
C LEU A 7 -24.96 -33.18 -51.63
N PHE A 8 -24.37 -32.00 -51.84
CA PHE A 8 -23.44 -31.40 -50.89
C PHE A 8 -24.21 -30.96 -49.63
N ALA A 9 -24.11 -31.73 -48.55
CA ALA A 9 -24.50 -31.28 -47.23
C ALA A 9 -23.47 -30.24 -46.74
N LYS A 10 -23.90 -28.98 -46.61
CA LYS A 10 -23.14 -27.94 -45.92
C LYS A 10 -23.01 -28.33 -44.45
N ILE A 11 -21.82 -28.80 -44.05
CA ILE A 11 -21.46 -28.93 -42.65
C ILE A 11 -21.27 -27.51 -42.13
N ALA A 12 -22.26 -27.01 -41.40
CA ALA A 12 -22.10 -25.81 -40.59
C ALA A 12 -21.20 -26.19 -39.40
N VAL A 13 -19.92 -25.85 -39.49
CA VAL A 13 -19.01 -25.89 -38.34
C VAL A 13 -19.43 -24.73 -37.44
N PHE A 14 -20.25 -25.02 -36.44
CA PHE A 14 -20.37 -24.13 -35.28
C PHE A 14 -19.03 -24.18 -34.56
N ALA A 15 -18.18 -23.19 -34.82
CA ALA A 15 -17.08 -22.89 -33.93
C ALA A 15 -17.70 -22.39 -32.63
N ALA A 16 -17.85 -23.28 -31.65
CA ALA A 16 -18.02 -22.88 -30.27
C ALA A 16 -16.75 -22.10 -29.91
N LEU A 17 -16.86 -20.77 -29.91
CA LEU A 17 -15.86 -19.92 -29.29
C LEU A 17 -15.95 -20.23 -27.81
N VAL A 18 -15.14 -21.19 -27.34
CA VAL A 18 -14.84 -21.33 -25.93
C VAL A 18 -14.09 -20.05 -25.56
N VAL A 19 -14.83 -19.05 -25.11
CA VAL A 19 -14.26 -17.97 -24.32
C VAL A 19 -13.85 -18.66 -23.03
N LEU A 20 -12.60 -19.12 -22.98
CA LEU A 20 -11.96 -19.35 -21.68
C LEU A 20 -12.12 -18.01 -20.94
N PRO A 21 -12.70 -17.97 -19.73
CA PRO A 21 -12.67 -16.75 -18.96
C PRO A 21 -11.19 -16.36 -18.86
N ALA A 22 -10.87 -15.14 -19.29
CA ALA A 22 -9.55 -14.59 -19.03
C ALA A 22 -9.34 -14.73 -17.52
N ILE A 23 -8.32 -15.50 -17.11
CA ILE A 23 -7.89 -15.54 -15.71
C ILE A 23 -7.69 -14.08 -15.32
N SER A 24 -8.58 -13.59 -14.47
CA SER A 24 -8.56 -12.19 -14.08
C SER A 24 -7.25 -11.93 -13.37
N HIS A 25 -6.56 -10.90 -13.85
CA HIS A 25 -5.25 -10.51 -13.36
C HIS A 25 -5.40 -10.03 -11.92
N ALA A 26 -4.43 -10.40 -11.09
CA ALA A 26 -4.25 -9.87 -9.76
C ALA A 26 -4.43 -8.34 -9.74
N ARG A 27 -5.13 -7.82 -8.74
CA ARG A 27 -5.60 -6.44 -8.69
C ARG A 27 -5.05 -5.67 -7.49
N ALA A 28 -4.30 -4.62 -7.77
CA ALA A 28 -3.88 -3.62 -6.80
C ALA A 28 -5.08 -2.81 -6.23
N PRO A 29 -5.02 -2.35 -4.98
CA PRO A 29 -6.09 -1.55 -4.38
C PRO A 29 -6.16 -0.16 -5.03
N THR A 30 -7.39 0.32 -5.24
CA THR A 30 -7.64 1.74 -5.50
C THR A 30 -7.39 2.56 -4.22
N ASN A 31 -7.33 3.89 -4.33
CA ASN A 31 -7.17 4.75 -3.15
C ASN A 31 -8.36 4.63 -2.16
N GLU A 32 -9.59 4.46 -2.65
CA GLU A 32 -10.76 4.27 -1.78
C GLU A 32 -10.72 2.91 -1.06
N GLU A 33 -10.25 1.86 -1.73
CA GLU A 33 -10.10 0.54 -1.12
C GLU A 33 -8.94 0.49 -0.15
N GLN A 34 -7.81 1.15 -0.45
CA GLN A 34 -6.73 1.31 0.51
C GLN A 34 -7.27 2.00 1.77
N LEU A 35 -7.99 3.12 1.62
CA LEU A 35 -8.63 3.78 2.76
C LEU A 35 -9.53 2.84 3.56
N MET A 36 -10.30 1.96 2.89
CA MET A 36 -11.14 1.00 3.60
C MET A 36 -10.33 -0.07 4.34
N VAL A 37 -9.26 -0.61 3.76
CA VAL A 37 -8.34 -1.54 4.45
C VAL A 37 -7.72 -0.87 5.68
N GLU A 38 -7.31 0.39 5.56
CA GLU A 38 -6.75 1.16 6.67
C GLU A 38 -7.76 1.34 7.81
N MET A 39 -9.04 1.58 7.51
CA MET A 39 -10.09 1.66 8.53
C MET A 39 -10.40 0.30 9.16
N VAL A 40 -10.44 -0.79 8.37
CA VAL A 40 -10.57 -2.17 8.88
C VAL A 40 -9.41 -2.48 9.83
N ASN A 41 -8.17 -2.21 9.44
CA ASN A 41 -7.00 -2.47 10.27
C ASN A 41 -6.94 -1.57 11.51
N ARG A 42 -7.36 -0.31 11.42
CA ARG A 42 -7.49 0.59 12.59
C ARG A 42 -8.51 0.06 13.59
N MET A 43 -9.64 -0.46 13.12
CA MET A 43 -10.64 -1.12 13.95
C MET A 43 -10.10 -2.40 14.59
N ARG A 44 -9.45 -3.27 13.80
CA ARG A 44 -8.90 -4.54 14.28
C ARG A 44 -7.87 -4.30 15.38
N MET A 45 -6.93 -3.38 15.18
CA MET A 45 -5.85 -3.14 16.14
C MET A 45 -6.29 -2.35 17.39
N ASP A 46 -7.28 -1.45 17.28
CA ASP A 46 -7.81 -0.65 18.39
C ASP A 46 -9.32 -0.42 18.24
N PRO A 47 -10.14 -1.44 18.54
CA PRO A 47 -11.58 -1.32 18.35
C PRO A 47 -12.16 -0.23 19.25
N GLN A 48 -11.67 -0.06 20.48
CA GLN A 48 -12.21 0.94 21.40
C GLN A 48 -12.04 2.36 20.85
N ALA A 49 -10.87 2.71 20.29
CA ALA A 49 -10.70 4.01 19.66
C ALA A 49 -11.52 4.14 18.37
N GLU A 50 -11.76 3.05 17.64
CA GLU A 50 -12.58 3.09 16.43
C GLU A 50 -14.03 3.51 16.69
N LEU A 51 -14.63 3.07 17.80
CA LEU A 51 -15.98 3.50 18.16
C LEU A 51 -16.10 5.04 18.21
N ALA A 52 -15.10 5.70 18.82
CA ALA A 52 -15.08 7.15 18.95
C ALA A 52 -14.87 7.88 17.61
N ARG A 53 -14.39 7.18 16.57
CA ARG A 53 -14.28 7.72 15.21
C ARG A 53 -15.57 7.54 14.42
N LEU A 54 -16.24 6.40 14.58
CA LEU A 54 -17.50 6.10 13.90
C LEU A 54 -18.66 6.93 14.44
N VAL A 55 -18.72 7.12 15.76
CA VAL A 55 -19.87 7.72 16.44
C VAL A 55 -19.50 8.58 17.64
N ASN A 56 -20.41 9.49 18.01
CA ASN A 56 -20.33 10.31 19.21
C ASN A 56 -21.20 9.70 20.31
N ILE A 57 -20.59 9.08 21.32
CA ILE A 57 -21.28 8.51 22.50
C ILE A 57 -20.76 9.19 23.77
N ASN A 58 -21.70 9.62 24.62
CA ASN A 58 -21.41 10.05 25.99
C ASN A 58 -21.64 8.89 26.94
N THR A 59 -20.81 8.77 27.98
CA THR A 59 -20.87 7.67 28.96
C THR A 59 -21.26 8.10 30.37
N VAL A 60 -21.45 9.41 30.61
CA VAL A 60 -21.77 9.99 31.92
C VAL A 60 -22.96 10.94 31.80
N PRO A 61 -23.99 10.86 32.68
CA PRO A 61 -24.14 9.94 33.81
C PRO A 61 -24.55 8.50 33.41
N THR A 62 -24.97 8.31 32.16
CA THR A 62 -25.29 7.01 31.54
C THR A 62 -24.79 7.02 30.10
N VAL A 63 -24.90 5.88 29.40
CA VAL A 63 -24.58 5.82 27.97
C VAL A 63 -25.72 6.43 27.15
N PHE A 64 -25.42 7.45 26.34
CA PHE A 64 -26.38 8.07 25.42
C PHE A 64 -25.68 8.68 24.20
N TRP A 65 -26.47 9.00 23.17
CA TRP A 65 -25.96 9.61 21.95
C TRP A 65 -25.50 11.06 22.16
N GLY A 66 -24.32 11.39 21.63
CA GLY A 66 -23.94 12.77 21.37
C GLY A 66 -24.79 13.41 20.26
N THR A 67 -24.63 14.71 20.07
CA THR A 67 -25.29 15.45 18.98
C THR A 67 -24.23 16.13 18.11
N PRO A 68 -24.10 15.74 16.82
CA PRO A 68 -24.80 14.64 16.13
C PRO A 68 -24.34 13.25 16.60
N LYS A 69 -25.07 12.17 16.24
CA LYS A 69 -24.66 10.77 16.56
C LYS A 69 -23.36 10.33 15.86
N SER A 70 -23.06 10.90 14.70
CA SER A 70 -21.81 10.69 13.94
C SER A 70 -21.47 11.98 13.21
N SER A 71 -20.18 12.20 12.94
CA SER A 71 -19.69 13.32 12.13
C SER A 71 -19.93 13.11 10.63
N ASP A 72 -20.07 11.85 10.18
CA ASP A 72 -20.48 11.52 8.82
C ASP A 72 -22.01 11.54 8.71
N THR A 73 -22.53 12.28 7.74
CA THR A 73 -23.98 12.50 7.59
C THR A 73 -24.72 11.23 7.20
N SER A 74 -24.12 10.39 6.35
CA SER A 74 -24.74 9.13 5.91
C SER A 74 -24.82 8.12 7.06
N THR A 75 -23.75 7.99 7.83
CA THR A 75 -23.71 7.18 9.06
C THR A 75 -24.71 7.68 10.09
N LEU A 76 -24.81 9.00 10.31
CA LEU A 76 -25.84 9.60 11.17
C LEU A 76 -27.26 9.21 10.71
N ASN A 77 -27.52 9.28 9.41
CA ASN A 77 -28.82 8.94 8.83
C ASN A 77 -29.14 7.45 9.04
N ALA A 78 -28.18 6.55 8.83
CA ALA A 78 -28.35 5.12 9.08
C ALA A 78 -28.64 4.82 10.56
N LEU A 79 -27.88 5.43 11.48
CA LEU A 79 -28.10 5.30 12.94
C LEU A 79 -29.51 5.76 13.36
N ASN A 80 -30.07 6.77 12.69
CA ASN A 80 -31.43 7.23 12.92
C ASN A 80 -32.47 6.30 12.31
N PHE A 81 -32.25 5.88 11.06
CA PHE A 81 -33.17 5.02 10.32
C PHE A 81 -33.38 3.67 11.01
N PHE A 82 -32.30 3.01 11.41
CA PHE A 82 -32.36 1.73 12.13
C PHE A 82 -32.62 1.88 13.62
N ASN A 83 -32.77 3.12 14.12
CA ASN A 83 -32.96 3.42 15.53
C ASN A 83 -31.89 2.76 16.43
N VAL A 84 -30.62 2.88 16.02
CA VAL A 84 -29.49 2.28 16.75
C VAL A 84 -29.42 2.87 18.15
N GLN A 85 -29.35 2.00 19.17
CA GLN A 85 -29.32 2.40 20.57
C GLN A 85 -27.88 2.48 21.08
N ALA A 86 -27.47 3.67 21.57
CA ALA A 86 -26.12 3.88 22.10
C ALA A 86 -25.74 2.89 23.22
N PRO A 87 -26.61 2.57 24.21
CA PRO A 87 -26.27 1.58 25.23
C PRO A 87 -25.98 0.20 24.65
N THR A 88 -26.80 -0.26 23.69
CA THR A 88 -26.62 -1.57 23.04
C THR A 88 -25.31 -1.62 22.28
N LEU A 89 -25.06 -0.62 21.42
CA LEU A 89 -23.82 -0.55 20.64
C LEU A 89 -22.60 -0.50 21.56
N TYR A 90 -22.62 0.39 22.56
CA TYR A 90 -21.51 0.55 23.49
C TYR A 90 -21.22 -0.76 24.23
N THR A 91 -22.24 -1.43 24.77
CA THR A 91 -22.05 -2.72 25.47
C THR A 91 -21.49 -3.81 24.56
N GLN A 92 -21.99 -3.94 23.33
CA GLN A 92 -21.41 -4.88 22.36
C GLN A 92 -19.93 -4.53 22.08
N TRP A 93 -19.63 -3.25 21.91
CA TRP A 93 -18.28 -2.79 21.58
C TRP A 93 -17.25 -3.00 22.71
N GLN A 94 -17.67 -2.95 23.97
CA GLN A 94 -16.80 -3.25 25.11
C GLN A 94 -16.30 -4.71 25.12
N SER A 95 -16.97 -5.61 24.39
CA SER A 95 -16.55 -7.01 24.28
C SER A 95 -15.49 -7.26 23.21
N LEU A 96 -15.23 -6.30 22.33
CA LEU A 96 -14.26 -6.45 21.25
C LEU A 96 -12.83 -6.39 21.80
N THR A 97 -12.01 -7.34 21.38
CA THR A 97 -10.56 -7.36 21.66
C THR A 97 -9.78 -7.06 20.40
N PRO A 98 -8.58 -6.46 20.51
CA PRO A 98 -7.70 -6.29 19.35
C PRO A 98 -7.46 -7.61 18.58
N ALA A 99 -7.40 -7.50 17.27
CA ALA A 99 -7.09 -8.55 16.31
C ALA A 99 -5.92 -8.11 15.40
N PRO A 100 -5.11 -9.05 14.87
CA PRO A 100 -4.05 -8.72 13.93
C PRO A 100 -4.57 -7.99 12.68
N PRO A 101 -3.79 -7.10 12.05
CA PRO A 101 -4.17 -6.50 10.77
C PRO A 101 -4.29 -7.54 9.66
N VAL A 102 -5.13 -7.26 8.66
CA VAL A 102 -5.23 -8.03 7.41
C VAL A 102 -4.38 -7.38 6.31
N ALA A 103 -3.75 -8.21 5.49
CA ALA A 103 -2.99 -7.80 4.31
C ALA A 103 -3.89 -7.75 3.08
N TRP A 104 -3.62 -6.84 2.14
CA TRP A 104 -4.35 -6.82 0.87
C TRP A 104 -4.01 -8.06 0.02
N ASN A 105 -5.02 -8.80 -0.43
CA ASN A 105 -4.83 -9.88 -1.39
C ASN A 105 -5.47 -9.54 -2.73
N GLU A 106 -4.68 -9.67 -3.78
CA GLU A 106 -5.03 -9.24 -5.13
C GLU A 106 -6.10 -10.13 -5.79
N GLN A 107 -6.15 -11.43 -5.47
CA GLN A 107 -7.15 -12.37 -5.96
C GLN A 107 -8.48 -12.20 -5.23
N LEU A 108 -8.45 -12.07 -3.89
CA LEU A 108 -9.64 -11.70 -3.13
C LEU A 108 -10.24 -10.38 -3.64
N ALA A 109 -9.40 -9.42 -4.05
CA ALA A 109 -9.85 -8.14 -4.58
C ALA A 109 -10.54 -8.28 -5.95
N VAL A 110 -10.11 -9.23 -6.77
CA VAL A 110 -10.80 -9.61 -8.02
C VAL A 110 -12.16 -10.22 -7.69
N SER A 111 -12.20 -11.19 -6.77
CA SER A 111 -13.43 -11.86 -6.34
C SER A 111 -14.47 -10.86 -5.80
N SER A 112 -14.06 -9.98 -4.89
CA SER A 112 -14.91 -8.94 -4.32
C SER A 112 -15.43 -7.97 -5.37
N GLN A 113 -14.59 -7.47 -6.28
CA GLN A 113 -15.05 -6.55 -7.33
C GLN A 113 -16.00 -7.25 -8.31
N THR A 114 -15.74 -8.51 -8.64
CA THR A 114 -16.64 -9.33 -9.46
C THR A 114 -18.01 -9.45 -8.79
N TYR A 115 -18.05 -9.71 -7.49
CA TYR A 115 -19.31 -9.86 -6.78
C TYR A 115 -20.08 -8.55 -6.59
N SER A 116 -19.38 -7.42 -6.41
CA SER A 116 -20.02 -6.11 -6.44
C SER A 116 -20.71 -5.83 -7.79
N ASN A 117 -20.12 -6.26 -8.91
CA ASN A 117 -20.77 -6.17 -10.23
C ASN A 117 -21.98 -7.12 -10.36
N VAL A 118 -21.95 -8.30 -9.72
CA VAL A 118 -23.10 -9.21 -9.66
C VAL A 118 -24.28 -8.55 -8.95
N MET A 119 -24.07 -7.95 -7.77
CA MET A 119 -25.11 -7.22 -7.04
C MET A 119 -25.73 -6.09 -7.87
N ILE A 120 -24.89 -5.35 -8.60
CA ILE A 120 -25.33 -4.32 -9.53
C ILE A 120 -26.21 -4.90 -10.65
N ALA A 121 -25.74 -5.95 -11.32
CA ALA A 121 -26.45 -6.57 -12.44
C ALA A 121 -27.80 -7.19 -12.01
N ALA A 122 -27.83 -7.79 -10.81
CA ALA A 122 -29.06 -8.33 -10.22
C ALA A 122 -29.98 -7.24 -9.65
N ASN A 123 -29.49 -6.00 -9.53
CA ASN A 123 -30.16 -4.90 -8.86
C ASN A 123 -30.63 -5.24 -7.44
N ALA A 124 -29.80 -5.97 -6.69
CA ALA A 124 -30.14 -6.51 -5.38
C ALA A 124 -28.88 -6.74 -4.53
N GLN A 125 -29.05 -6.76 -3.20
CA GLN A 125 -28.04 -7.22 -2.26
C GLN A 125 -28.44 -8.58 -1.70
N ALA A 126 -27.67 -9.62 -2.02
CA ALA A 126 -27.74 -10.94 -1.39
C ALA A 126 -26.42 -11.69 -1.62
N HIS A 127 -26.16 -12.72 -0.81
CA HIS A 127 -24.93 -13.54 -0.86
C HIS A 127 -24.97 -14.65 -1.92
N ASP A 128 -26.11 -14.84 -2.59
CA ASP A 128 -26.40 -16.00 -3.42
C ASP A 128 -26.89 -15.61 -4.83
N LEU A 129 -26.42 -14.48 -5.37
CA LEU A 129 -26.91 -13.91 -6.63
C LEU A 129 -26.29 -14.50 -7.90
N ASP A 130 -25.28 -15.34 -7.76
CA ASP A 130 -24.52 -15.90 -8.87
C ASP A 130 -24.57 -17.44 -8.91
N GLU A 131 -23.70 -18.02 -9.75
CA GLU A 131 -23.67 -19.46 -10.02
C GLU A 131 -22.84 -20.27 -9.02
N HIS A 132 -22.02 -19.64 -8.16
CA HIS A 132 -21.22 -20.33 -7.15
C HIS A 132 -22.10 -20.84 -6.00
N LYS A 133 -22.72 -22.01 -6.24
CA LYS A 133 -23.57 -22.73 -5.29
C LYS A 133 -23.25 -24.21 -5.26
N PHE A 134 -23.31 -24.81 -4.08
CA PHE A 134 -23.30 -26.25 -3.92
C PHE A 134 -24.57 -26.88 -4.52
N PRO A 135 -24.59 -28.20 -4.81
CA PRO A 135 -25.78 -28.87 -5.36
C PRO A 135 -27.05 -28.75 -4.51
N ASN A 136 -26.92 -28.46 -3.21
CA ASN A 136 -28.04 -28.23 -2.30
C ASN A 136 -28.58 -26.79 -2.34
N GLY A 137 -27.96 -25.89 -3.11
CA GLY A 137 -28.33 -24.49 -3.27
C GLY A 137 -27.64 -23.53 -2.31
N ASP A 138 -26.82 -24.02 -1.38
CA ASP A 138 -26.06 -23.18 -0.46
C ASP A 138 -24.96 -22.42 -1.21
N VAL A 139 -24.61 -21.23 -0.71
CA VAL A 139 -23.54 -20.40 -1.28
C VAL A 139 -22.20 -21.11 -1.20
N ASP A 140 -21.49 -21.16 -2.32
CA ASP A 140 -20.12 -21.68 -2.42
C ASP A 140 -19.12 -20.52 -2.50
N LEU A 141 -18.87 -19.87 -1.36
CA LEU A 141 -17.93 -18.74 -1.28
C LEU A 141 -16.49 -19.16 -1.61
N VAL A 142 -16.08 -20.36 -1.21
CA VAL A 142 -14.74 -20.87 -1.51
C VAL A 142 -14.57 -21.03 -3.01
N GLY A 143 -15.52 -21.69 -3.69
CA GLY A 143 -15.49 -21.84 -5.15
C GLY A 143 -15.51 -20.49 -5.88
N ARG A 144 -16.22 -19.47 -5.36
CA ARG A 144 -16.18 -18.09 -5.87
C ARG A 144 -14.77 -17.51 -5.81
N ILE A 145 -14.14 -17.61 -4.64
CA ILE A 145 -12.81 -17.06 -4.39
C ILE A 145 -11.76 -17.81 -5.22
N GLU A 146 -11.84 -19.14 -5.30
CA GLU A 146 -10.94 -19.96 -6.13
C GLU A 146 -11.06 -19.63 -7.62
N ALA A 147 -12.26 -19.28 -8.10
CA ALA A 147 -12.46 -18.84 -9.49
C ALA A 147 -11.72 -17.53 -9.83
N SER A 148 -11.32 -16.75 -8.82
CA SER A 148 -10.45 -15.56 -8.98
C SER A 148 -8.95 -15.88 -8.96
N GLY A 149 -8.59 -17.15 -8.71
CA GLY A 149 -7.20 -17.63 -8.67
C GLY A 149 -6.56 -17.64 -7.28
N TYR A 150 -7.31 -17.37 -6.21
CA TYR A 150 -6.85 -17.59 -4.84
C TYR A 150 -6.81 -19.10 -4.55
N THR A 151 -5.77 -19.57 -3.87
CA THR A 151 -5.63 -20.98 -3.47
C THR A 151 -5.73 -21.08 -1.96
N PHE A 152 -6.41 -22.12 -1.47
CA PHE A 152 -6.40 -22.51 -0.07
C PHE A 152 -5.49 -23.73 0.06
N ASP A 153 -4.19 -23.52 0.18
CA ASP A 153 -3.20 -24.60 0.20
C ASP A 153 -3.08 -25.26 1.59
N GLY A 154 -3.41 -24.53 2.66
CA GLY A 154 -3.50 -25.03 4.03
C GLY A 154 -4.73 -25.88 4.31
N GLU A 155 -4.60 -26.85 5.23
CA GLU A 155 -5.67 -27.80 5.58
C GLU A 155 -6.87 -27.14 6.28
N ASP A 156 -6.67 -26.00 6.94
CA ASP A 156 -7.66 -25.29 7.75
C ASP A 156 -8.07 -23.91 7.16
N GLY A 157 -7.72 -23.65 5.90
CA GLY A 157 -8.04 -22.40 5.21
C GLY A 157 -9.54 -22.16 5.11
N PHE A 158 -9.97 -20.92 5.30
CA PHE A 158 -11.38 -20.54 5.17
C PHE A 158 -11.56 -19.07 4.80
N ALA A 159 -12.78 -18.70 4.41
CA ALA A 159 -13.12 -17.36 3.95
C ALA A 159 -14.41 -16.84 4.57
N GLY A 160 -14.57 -15.51 4.52
CA GLY A 160 -15.80 -14.82 4.91
C GLY A 160 -16.12 -13.68 3.94
N GLU A 161 -17.41 -13.34 3.86
CA GLU A 161 -17.92 -12.30 2.96
C GLU A 161 -18.77 -11.28 3.73
N SER A 162 -18.49 -9.99 3.50
CA SER A 162 -19.34 -8.87 3.90
C SER A 162 -19.78 -8.08 2.66
N ILE A 163 -21.09 -7.80 2.52
CA ILE A 163 -21.64 -7.03 1.39
C ILE A 163 -22.51 -5.86 1.85
N PHE A 164 -22.34 -4.71 1.23
CA PHE A 164 -23.19 -3.54 1.44
C PHE A 164 -23.33 -2.73 0.15
N ALA A 165 -24.54 -2.71 -0.39
CA ALA A 165 -24.84 -2.18 -1.71
C ALA A 165 -25.34 -0.72 -1.69
N PHE A 166 -25.32 -0.07 -0.53
CA PHE A 166 -25.96 1.24 -0.32
C PHE A 166 -25.01 2.28 0.30
N ALA A 167 -23.70 2.12 0.09
CA ALA A 167 -22.72 3.02 0.67
C ALA A 167 -22.67 4.35 -0.09
N ASP A 168 -22.93 5.44 0.61
CA ASP A 168 -22.75 6.79 0.08
C ASP A 168 -21.27 7.17 -0.11
N ASN A 169 -20.42 6.73 0.80
CA ASN A 169 -18.98 6.98 0.82
C ASN A 169 -18.26 5.84 1.55
N VAL A 170 -16.93 5.80 1.47
CA VAL A 170 -16.12 4.71 2.06
C VAL A 170 -16.26 4.63 3.58
N PHE A 171 -16.32 5.78 4.27
CA PHE A 171 -16.51 5.82 5.72
C PHE A 171 -17.88 5.26 6.12
N HIS A 172 -18.95 5.64 5.42
CA HIS A 172 -20.28 5.10 5.61
C HIS A 172 -20.32 3.58 5.37
N GLY A 173 -19.64 3.09 4.33
CA GLY A 173 -19.51 1.65 4.07
C GLY A 173 -18.80 0.89 5.19
N HIS A 174 -17.67 1.41 5.68
CA HIS A 174 -16.96 0.82 6.81
C HIS A 174 -17.80 0.85 8.10
N ALA A 175 -18.47 1.97 8.38
CA ALA A 175 -19.38 2.09 9.51
C ALA A 175 -20.53 1.07 9.41
N ALA A 176 -21.03 0.78 8.21
CA ALA A 176 -22.10 -0.20 7.98
C ALA A 176 -21.67 -1.59 8.44
N PHE A 177 -20.49 -2.04 8.02
CA PHE A 177 -19.97 -3.33 8.45
C PHE A 177 -19.59 -3.36 9.92
N ALA A 178 -18.98 -2.30 10.43
CA ALA A 178 -18.45 -2.23 11.79
C ALA A 178 -19.57 -2.13 12.85
N ILE A 179 -20.57 -1.28 12.63
CA ILE A 179 -21.71 -1.14 13.55
C ILE A 179 -22.73 -2.25 13.32
N ASP A 180 -22.85 -2.69 12.07
CA ASP A 180 -23.77 -3.71 11.61
C ASP A 180 -25.24 -3.38 11.92
N TRP A 181 -25.64 -2.15 11.57
CA TRP A 181 -27.01 -1.72 11.77
C TRP A 181 -27.98 -2.56 10.94
N GLY A 182 -29.17 -2.83 11.49
CA GLY A 182 -30.15 -3.65 10.80
C GLY A 182 -31.31 -4.08 11.67
N GLN A 183 -32.04 -5.08 11.20
CA GLN A 183 -33.21 -5.63 11.88
C GLN A 183 -32.78 -6.54 13.04
N GLY A 184 -32.63 -5.96 14.22
CA GLY A 184 -32.36 -6.69 15.46
C GLY A 184 -32.45 -5.80 16.70
N THR A 185 -32.11 -6.37 17.86
CA THR A 185 -32.24 -5.69 19.14
C THR A 185 -31.37 -4.43 19.17
N GLY A 186 -31.98 -3.28 19.46
CA GLY A 186 -31.27 -2.01 19.53
C GLY A 186 -30.81 -1.46 18.18
N GLY A 187 -31.41 -1.91 17.06
CA GLY A 187 -31.11 -1.41 15.71
C GLY A 187 -29.86 -2.04 15.07
N ILE A 188 -29.37 -3.14 15.61
CA ILE A 188 -28.15 -3.85 15.18
C ILE A 188 -28.54 -5.29 14.82
N GLN A 189 -27.93 -5.85 13.78
CA GLN A 189 -28.14 -7.25 13.38
C GLN A 189 -27.77 -8.22 14.52
N ASN A 190 -28.42 -9.39 14.55
CA ASN A 190 -28.16 -10.42 15.56
C ASN A 190 -28.03 -11.81 14.89
N PRO A 191 -26.80 -12.36 14.79
CA PRO A 191 -25.52 -11.77 15.21
C PRO A 191 -25.14 -10.54 14.36
N ALA A 192 -24.16 -9.78 14.82
CA ALA A 192 -23.56 -8.69 14.06
C ALA A 192 -22.47 -9.25 13.14
N GLY A 193 -22.89 -10.11 12.20
CA GLY A 193 -22.00 -10.96 11.39
C GLY A 193 -20.91 -10.20 10.64
N HIS A 194 -21.17 -8.98 10.15
CA HIS A 194 -20.15 -8.19 9.45
C HIS A 194 -19.05 -7.72 10.40
N ARG A 195 -19.43 -7.27 11.60
CA ARG A 195 -18.48 -6.86 12.63
C ARG A 195 -17.71 -8.06 13.16
N ASP A 196 -18.40 -9.17 13.40
CA ASP A 196 -17.80 -10.40 13.89
C ASP A 196 -16.74 -10.90 12.90
N LEU A 197 -17.00 -10.81 11.59
CA LEU A 197 -16.02 -11.11 10.54
C LEU A 197 -14.84 -10.13 10.53
N ILE A 198 -15.09 -8.82 10.59
CA ILE A 198 -14.02 -7.82 10.68
C ILE A 198 -13.12 -8.07 11.90
N MET A 199 -13.66 -8.54 13.02
CA MET A 199 -12.92 -8.77 14.26
C MET A 199 -12.43 -10.21 14.44
N ASP A 200 -12.67 -11.10 13.47
CA ASP A 200 -12.17 -12.47 13.52
C ASP A 200 -10.64 -12.48 13.41
N ALA A 201 -9.97 -12.80 14.52
CA ALA A 201 -8.51 -12.78 14.63
C ALA A 201 -7.82 -13.81 13.73
N ARG A 202 -8.56 -14.79 13.20
CA ARG A 202 -8.04 -15.79 12.26
C ARG A 202 -7.86 -15.23 10.85
N MET A 203 -8.60 -14.19 10.48
CA MET A 203 -8.48 -13.58 9.15
C MET A 203 -7.11 -12.92 8.99
N ARG A 204 -6.44 -13.22 7.87
CA ARG A 204 -5.09 -12.72 7.58
C ARG A 204 -5.04 -11.86 6.33
N GLU A 205 -5.98 -12.03 5.42
CA GLU A 205 -6.01 -11.33 4.16
C GLU A 205 -7.39 -10.76 3.87
N ILE A 206 -7.43 -9.70 3.08
CA ILE A 206 -8.65 -9.05 2.63
C ILE A 206 -8.51 -8.60 1.17
N GLY A 207 -9.56 -8.80 0.41
CA GLY A 207 -9.77 -8.13 -0.87
C GLY A 207 -11.08 -7.35 -0.85
N ILE A 208 -11.07 -6.11 -1.31
CA ILE A 208 -12.24 -5.24 -1.32
C ILE A 208 -12.58 -4.85 -2.76
N GLY A 209 -13.86 -4.88 -3.09
CA GLY A 209 -14.40 -4.38 -4.35
C GLY A 209 -15.38 -3.24 -4.11
N ILE A 210 -14.94 -2.01 -4.33
CA ILE A 210 -15.82 -0.82 -4.31
C ILE A 210 -16.17 -0.44 -5.76
N VAL A 211 -17.43 -0.59 -6.13
CA VAL A 211 -17.92 -0.26 -7.48
C VAL A 211 -18.93 0.88 -7.40
N LEU A 212 -18.71 1.94 -8.19
CA LEU A 212 -19.67 3.03 -8.31
C LEU A 212 -20.85 2.58 -9.16
N GLU A 213 -22.06 2.82 -8.66
CA GLU A 213 -23.30 2.64 -9.41
C GLU A 213 -24.07 3.97 -9.40
N ASN A 214 -24.04 4.66 -10.55
CA ASN A 214 -24.62 5.99 -10.72
C ASN A 214 -25.93 5.96 -11.52
N ASN A 215 -26.39 4.80 -11.97
CA ASN A 215 -27.64 4.62 -12.67
C ASN A 215 -28.80 4.82 -11.71
N ILE A 216 -29.51 5.94 -11.84
CA ILE A 216 -30.67 6.28 -11.00
C ILE A 216 -31.82 5.24 -11.04
N ASN A 217 -31.78 4.29 -11.98
CA ASN A 217 -32.79 3.23 -12.10
C ASN A 217 -32.44 1.97 -11.30
N THR A 218 -31.22 1.85 -10.78
CA THR A 218 -30.88 0.77 -9.85
C THR A 218 -31.38 1.12 -8.45
N SER A 219 -31.77 0.09 -7.72
CA SER A 219 -32.12 0.11 -6.31
C SER A 219 -30.88 0.05 -5.41
N VAL A 220 -29.74 -0.39 -5.95
CA VAL A 220 -28.42 -0.36 -5.30
C VAL A 220 -27.59 0.86 -5.76
N GLY A 221 -26.59 1.23 -4.98
CA GLY A 221 -25.73 2.40 -5.18
C GLY A 221 -25.84 3.41 -4.02
N PRO A 222 -25.02 4.47 -4.03
CA PRO A 222 -24.11 4.87 -5.11
C PRO A 222 -22.76 4.13 -5.11
N ARG A 223 -22.40 3.43 -4.03
CA ARG A 223 -21.27 2.50 -3.98
C ARG A 223 -21.75 1.13 -3.53
N VAL A 224 -21.37 0.11 -4.29
CA VAL A 224 -21.60 -1.29 -3.98
C VAL A 224 -20.29 -1.90 -3.54
N ILE A 225 -20.27 -2.40 -2.30
CA ILE A 225 -19.05 -2.85 -1.62
C ILE A 225 -19.17 -4.32 -1.27
N THR A 226 -18.15 -5.09 -1.64
CA THR A 226 -17.91 -6.45 -1.18
C THR A 226 -16.55 -6.51 -0.50
N GLN A 227 -16.46 -7.17 0.64
CA GLN A 227 -15.21 -7.56 1.30
C GLN A 227 -15.16 -9.08 1.37
N HIS A 228 -14.10 -9.67 0.83
CA HIS A 228 -13.73 -11.06 1.04
C HIS A 228 -12.53 -11.09 1.95
N PHE A 229 -12.68 -11.81 3.06
CA PHE A 229 -11.60 -12.14 3.96
C PHE A 229 -11.21 -13.59 3.74
N ALA A 230 -9.94 -13.88 3.87
CA ALA A 230 -9.47 -15.26 3.87
C ALA A 230 -8.30 -15.45 4.83
N VAL A 231 -8.05 -16.72 5.11
CA VAL A 231 -6.81 -17.21 5.66
C VAL A 231 -6.39 -18.44 4.88
N ASP A 232 -5.16 -18.41 4.38
CA ASP A 232 -4.39 -19.60 4.04
C ASP A 232 -3.30 -19.80 5.11
N ASP A 233 -3.34 -20.94 5.78
CA ASP A 233 -2.38 -21.29 6.83
C ASP A 233 -1.06 -21.84 6.29
N ALA A 234 -0.92 -21.97 4.96
CA ALA A 234 0.35 -22.28 4.31
C ALA A 234 1.34 -21.10 4.32
N ASP A 235 0.84 -19.87 4.30
CA ASP A 235 1.65 -18.66 4.18
C ASP A 235 2.19 -18.17 5.52
N GLY A 236 3.41 -17.60 5.53
CA GLY A 236 3.96 -16.87 6.67
C GLY A 236 3.27 -15.52 6.91
N PRO A 237 3.38 -14.93 8.11
CA PRO A 237 2.75 -13.63 8.43
C PRO A 237 3.19 -12.53 7.47
N PHE A 238 2.30 -11.58 7.22
CA PHE A 238 2.58 -10.41 6.41
C PHE A 238 3.00 -9.22 7.26
N LEU A 239 4.09 -8.58 6.87
CA LEU A 239 4.29 -7.15 7.13
C LEU A 239 3.44 -6.38 6.11
N THR A 240 2.44 -5.64 6.58
CA THR A 240 1.56 -4.81 5.75
C THR A 240 1.59 -3.36 6.21
N GLY A 241 1.09 -2.45 5.38
CA GLY A 241 0.91 -1.06 5.74
C GLY A 241 0.81 -0.18 4.52
N VAL A 242 1.01 1.12 4.74
CA VAL A 242 0.95 2.12 3.70
C VAL A 242 2.12 3.09 3.80
N VAL A 243 2.67 3.44 2.64
CA VAL A 243 3.60 4.56 2.50
C VAL A 243 2.82 5.74 1.95
N TYR A 244 2.76 6.84 2.71
CA TYR A 244 2.00 8.01 2.29
C TYR A 244 2.63 9.32 2.76
N ARG A 245 2.19 10.40 2.11
CA ARG A 245 2.53 11.77 2.49
C ARG A 245 1.39 12.36 3.31
N GLU A 246 1.69 12.74 4.54
CA GLU A 246 0.77 13.44 5.43
C GLU A 246 0.55 14.87 4.94
N ASN A 247 -0.63 15.16 4.39
CA ASN A 247 -0.96 16.48 3.85
C ASN A 247 -2.03 17.22 4.67
N ASP A 248 -2.86 16.50 5.44
CA ASP A 248 -4.00 17.07 6.17
C ASP A 248 -3.82 17.06 7.70
N ASN A 249 -2.68 16.56 8.20
CA ASN A 249 -2.30 16.45 9.61
C ASN A 249 -3.23 15.57 10.46
N ASN A 250 -3.79 14.52 9.88
CA ASN A 250 -4.67 13.59 10.59
C ASN A 250 -3.95 12.31 11.08
N SER A 251 -2.69 12.09 10.72
CA SER A 251 -1.88 10.89 11.05
C SER A 251 -2.54 9.58 10.60
N PHE A 252 -3.24 9.60 9.47
CA PHE A 252 -3.96 8.48 8.89
C PHE A 252 -4.02 8.63 7.36
N TYR A 253 -4.10 7.52 6.63
CA TYR A 253 -4.18 7.58 5.18
C TYR A 253 -5.45 8.30 4.71
N SER A 254 -5.28 9.36 3.90
CA SER A 254 -6.35 9.95 3.10
C SER A 254 -6.24 9.56 1.62
N VAL A 255 -7.37 9.53 0.92
CA VAL A 255 -7.42 9.23 -0.52
C VAL A 255 -6.50 10.17 -1.29
N GLY A 256 -5.53 9.61 -2.00
CA GLY A 256 -4.56 10.36 -2.82
C GLY A 256 -3.24 10.71 -2.13
N GLU A 257 -3.05 10.33 -0.87
CA GLU A 257 -1.79 10.57 -0.15
C GLU A 257 -0.72 9.50 -0.38
N GLY A 258 -1.14 8.33 -0.88
CA GLY A 258 -0.27 7.18 -1.13
C GLY A 258 0.90 7.47 -2.06
N LEU A 259 2.06 6.92 -1.71
CA LEU A 259 3.26 6.97 -2.54
C LEU A 259 3.49 5.59 -3.19
N GLY A 260 3.23 5.50 -4.49
CA GLY A 260 3.47 4.28 -5.27
C GLY A 260 4.92 4.12 -5.75
N GLY A 261 5.33 2.88 -6.01
CA GLY A 261 6.67 2.59 -6.51
C GLY A 261 7.78 2.70 -5.46
N ILE A 262 7.42 2.67 -4.18
CA ILE A 262 8.39 2.68 -3.07
C ILE A 262 8.85 1.26 -2.80
N THR A 263 10.14 1.04 -2.87
CA THR A 263 10.77 -0.23 -2.50
C THR A 263 10.79 -0.35 -0.98
N VAL A 264 10.16 -1.40 -0.45
CA VAL A 264 10.19 -1.74 0.97
C VAL A 264 11.03 -2.99 1.15
N VAL A 265 12.09 -2.89 1.96
CA VAL A 265 13.04 -3.96 2.25
C VAL A 265 12.98 -4.29 3.74
N ALA A 266 12.74 -5.55 4.08
CA ALA A 266 12.92 -6.08 5.41
C ALA A 266 14.18 -6.96 5.45
N THR A 267 15.12 -6.65 6.35
CA THR A 267 16.35 -7.41 6.55
C THR A 267 16.29 -8.15 7.87
N ASP A 268 16.31 -9.48 7.86
CA ASP A 268 16.36 -10.31 9.06
C ASP A 268 17.66 -10.01 9.83
N THR A 269 17.51 -9.58 11.08
CA THR A 269 18.62 -9.19 11.95
C THR A 269 19.52 -10.36 12.37
N ALA A 270 19.03 -11.60 12.28
CA ALA A 270 19.77 -12.78 12.69
C ALA A 270 20.74 -13.30 11.62
N ASN A 271 20.36 -13.23 10.34
CA ASN A 271 21.12 -13.81 9.24
C ASN A 271 21.40 -12.84 8.06
N GLY A 272 20.83 -11.64 8.07
CA GLY A 272 21.00 -10.64 7.01
C GLY A 272 20.20 -10.90 5.74
N GLN A 273 19.31 -11.90 5.71
CA GLN A 273 18.44 -12.18 4.58
C GLN A 273 17.50 -10.99 4.32
N LYS A 274 17.38 -10.60 3.04
CA LYS A 274 16.51 -9.51 2.60
C LYS A 274 15.26 -10.04 1.93
N PHE A 275 14.14 -9.45 2.30
CA PHE A 275 12.82 -9.61 1.69
C PHE A 275 12.42 -8.25 1.12
N THR A 276 11.80 -8.20 -0.05
CA THR A 276 11.53 -6.94 -0.74
C THR A 276 10.19 -6.97 -1.43
N THR A 277 9.45 -5.86 -1.33
CA THR A 277 8.22 -5.60 -2.06
C THR A 277 8.24 -4.16 -2.58
N THR A 278 7.23 -3.78 -3.36
CA THR A 278 7.03 -2.42 -3.84
C THR A 278 5.60 -1.98 -3.54
N THR A 279 5.42 -0.73 -3.12
CA THR A 279 4.08 -0.20 -2.87
C THR A 279 3.24 -0.13 -4.15
N TYR A 280 1.95 -0.43 -4.02
CA TYR A 280 0.95 -0.15 -5.04
C TYR A 280 0.83 1.35 -5.30
N GLY A 281 0.15 1.74 -6.39
CA GLY A 281 -0.11 3.15 -6.69
C GLY A 281 -0.82 3.91 -5.56
N SER A 282 -1.62 3.22 -4.75
CA SER A 282 -2.30 3.75 -3.57
C SER A 282 -1.41 3.88 -2.32
N GLY A 283 -0.15 3.45 -2.38
CA GLY A 283 0.82 3.47 -1.29
C GLY A 283 0.83 2.20 -0.41
N GLY A 284 -0.20 1.35 -0.51
CA GLY A 284 -0.27 0.10 0.25
C GLY A 284 0.85 -0.87 -0.13
N TYR A 285 1.27 -1.72 0.80
CA TYR A 285 2.21 -2.81 0.52
C TYR A 285 1.95 -4.02 1.43
N ASN A 286 2.34 -5.20 0.95
CA ASN A 286 2.44 -6.40 1.76
C ASN A 286 3.76 -7.11 1.46
N LEU A 287 4.34 -7.71 2.49
CA LEU A 287 5.56 -8.49 2.42
C LEU A 287 5.45 -9.68 3.36
N GLU A 288 5.35 -10.88 2.81
CA GLU A 288 5.39 -12.11 3.59
C GLU A 288 6.77 -12.29 4.23
N LEU A 289 6.80 -12.64 5.52
CA LEU A 289 8.03 -12.77 6.29
C LEU A 289 8.04 -14.04 7.13
N PRO A 290 9.21 -14.68 7.33
CA PRO A 290 9.35 -15.72 8.32
C PRO A 290 8.95 -15.25 9.74
N THR A 291 8.17 -16.08 10.43
CA THR A 291 7.73 -15.85 11.81
C THR A 291 8.87 -15.98 12.83
N GLY A 292 8.72 -15.31 13.97
CA GLY A 292 9.62 -15.41 15.12
C GLY A 292 10.95 -14.67 14.93
N ARG A 293 10.95 -13.62 14.10
CA ARG A 293 12.15 -12.89 13.68
C ARG A 293 12.01 -11.39 13.93
N SER A 294 13.16 -10.71 13.99
CA SER A 294 13.23 -9.25 14.04
C SER A 294 13.87 -8.71 12.77
N TYR A 295 13.30 -7.63 12.25
CA TYR A 295 13.68 -7.04 10.97
C TYR A 295 14.10 -5.58 11.11
N ASN A 296 15.12 -5.20 10.34
CA ASN A 296 15.40 -3.82 10.01
C ASN A 296 14.71 -3.49 8.69
N LEU A 297 13.95 -2.40 8.66
CA LEU A 297 13.18 -1.96 7.51
C LEU A 297 13.85 -0.79 6.81
N ILE A 298 13.77 -0.79 5.48
CA ILE A 298 14.08 0.37 4.64
C ILE A 298 12.90 0.58 3.68
N ALA A 299 12.35 1.78 3.63
CA ALA A 299 11.46 2.20 2.56
C ALA A 299 12.17 3.26 1.72
N SER A 300 12.23 3.06 0.41
CA SER A 300 13.02 3.91 -0.48
C SER A 300 12.40 4.07 -1.85
N GLY A 301 12.34 5.31 -2.34
CA GLY A 301 11.80 5.58 -3.66
C GLY A 301 11.39 7.03 -3.89
N PRO A 302 10.79 7.32 -5.06
CA PRO A 302 10.40 8.66 -5.46
C PRO A 302 9.40 9.28 -4.47
N GLY A 303 9.60 10.55 -4.13
CA GLY A 303 8.71 11.28 -3.22
C GLY A 303 8.86 10.90 -1.73
N LEU A 304 9.38 9.73 -1.40
CA LEU A 304 9.71 9.34 -0.02
C LEU A 304 11.16 9.67 0.34
N GLY A 305 12.10 9.36 -0.55
CA GLY A 305 13.53 9.42 -0.27
C GLY A 305 13.99 8.08 0.30
N GLN A 306 14.57 8.10 1.49
CA GLN A 306 14.84 6.88 2.27
C GLN A 306 14.40 7.03 3.73
N PHE A 307 13.65 6.05 4.22
CA PHE A 307 13.31 5.87 5.63
C PHE A 307 13.86 4.55 6.12
N THR A 308 14.27 4.52 7.39
CA THR A 308 14.78 3.31 8.04
C THR A 308 14.13 3.12 9.40
N ALA A 309 13.77 1.89 9.73
CA ALA A 309 13.33 1.48 11.06
C ALA A 309 14.08 0.20 11.47
N SER A 310 14.21 -0.04 12.77
CA SER A 310 14.99 -1.19 13.27
C SER A 310 14.24 -1.96 14.35
N GLY A 311 14.42 -3.28 14.34
CA GLY A 311 13.94 -4.16 15.41
C GLY A 311 12.44 -4.44 15.39
N LEU A 312 11.77 -4.35 14.24
CA LEU A 312 10.38 -4.79 14.13
C LEU A 312 10.30 -6.31 14.34
N PHE A 313 9.63 -6.76 15.39
CA PHE A 313 9.39 -8.18 15.62
C PHE A 313 8.14 -8.64 14.87
N VAL A 314 8.26 -9.75 14.15
CA VAL A 314 7.16 -10.41 13.45
C VAL A 314 6.95 -11.78 14.08
N GLY A 315 5.80 -11.93 14.75
CA GLY A 315 5.34 -13.16 15.39
C GLY A 315 4.65 -14.08 14.38
N THR A 316 3.62 -14.82 14.80
CA THR A 316 2.78 -15.64 13.90
C THR A 316 1.72 -14.82 13.17
N ASP A 317 1.40 -13.67 13.75
CA ASP A 317 0.37 -12.77 13.25
C ASP A 317 0.97 -11.74 12.29
N ASN A 318 0.14 -11.24 11.38
CA ASN A 318 0.49 -10.10 10.56
C ASN A 318 0.82 -8.88 11.45
N VAL A 319 1.69 -8.01 10.93
CA VAL A 319 2.09 -6.78 11.60
C VAL A 319 1.91 -5.61 10.65
N LYS A 320 1.38 -4.49 11.15
CA LYS A 320 1.25 -3.26 10.37
C LYS A 320 2.39 -2.31 10.67
N PHE A 321 3.00 -1.72 9.64
CA PHE A 321 3.96 -0.64 9.78
C PHE A 321 3.79 0.40 8.68
N ASP A 322 3.59 1.65 9.04
CA ASP A 322 3.41 2.74 8.07
C ASP A 322 4.68 3.59 7.95
N PHE A 323 4.97 4.01 6.72
CA PHE A 323 6.04 4.96 6.44
C PHE A 323 5.40 6.30 6.06
N ILE A 324 5.47 7.25 6.98
CA ILE A 324 4.78 8.53 6.86
C ILE A 324 5.82 9.61 6.58
N SER A 325 5.65 10.32 5.47
CA SER A 325 6.49 11.48 5.14
C SER A 325 5.71 12.78 5.29
N THR A 326 6.37 13.80 5.85
CA THR A 326 5.84 15.16 5.99
C THR A 326 6.42 16.13 4.96
N SER A 327 7.37 15.68 4.12
CA SER A 327 8.04 16.55 3.15
C SER A 327 8.53 15.80 1.92
N THR A 328 8.66 16.50 0.79
CA THR A 328 9.22 15.89 -0.42
C THR A 328 10.75 15.97 -0.34
N PRO A 329 11.48 14.85 -0.48
CA PRO A 329 12.94 14.87 -0.47
C PRO A 329 13.47 15.64 -1.68
N LEU A 330 14.64 16.27 -1.53
CA LEU A 330 15.31 16.90 -2.65
C LEU A 330 15.96 15.83 -3.54
N LEU A 331 15.61 15.81 -4.82
CA LEU A 331 16.22 14.86 -5.74
C LEU A 331 17.74 15.10 -5.81
N GLY A 332 18.54 14.06 -5.60
CA GLY A 332 20.00 14.17 -5.52
C GLY A 332 20.56 14.30 -4.09
N ASP A 333 19.73 14.41 -3.07
CA ASP A 333 20.11 14.44 -1.65
C ASP A 333 20.17 13.00 -1.10
N ALA A 334 21.32 12.36 -1.22
CA ALA A 334 21.49 10.94 -0.90
C ALA A 334 21.49 10.70 0.62
N ASN A 335 22.05 11.65 1.37
CA ASN A 335 22.18 11.52 2.83
C ASN A 335 20.97 12.09 3.59
N MET A 336 19.96 12.61 2.88
CA MET A 336 18.72 13.16 3.42
C MET A 336 18.98 14.31 4.40
N ASP A 337 20.01 15.14 4.15
CA ASP A 337 20.36 16.29 5.01
C ASP A 337 19.66 17.60 4.61
N GLY A 338 18.83 17.57 3.56
CA GLY A 338 18.07 18.68 3.04
C GLY A 338 18.87 19.58 2.09
N ILE A 339 20.11 19.21 1.72
CA ILE A 339 20.99 20.01 0.86
C ILE A 339 21.73 19.12 -0.13
N VAL A 340 21.45 19.27 -1.43
CA VAL A 340 22.21 18.58 -2.49
C VAL A 340 23.58 19.24 -2.67
N ASN A 341 24.64 18.54 -2.27
CA ASN A 341 26.01 19.05 -2.25
C ASN A 341 27.06 17.95 -2.54
N ARG A 342 28.35 18.26 -2.27
CA ARG A 342 29.46 17.33 -2.51
C ARG A 342 29.41 16.04 -1.68
N ARG A 343 28.69 16.03 -0.56
CA ARG A 343 28.49 14.84 0.28
C ARG A 343 27.64 13.81 -0.46
N ASP A 344 26.64 14.24 -1.21
CA ASP A 344 25.81 13.34 -2.02
C ASP A 344 26.58 12.74 -3.18
N ILE A 345 27.43 13.56 -3.82
CA ILE A 345 28.38 13.06 -4.81
C ILE A 345 29.28 11.96 -4.20
N ALA A 346 29.75 12.14 -2.96
CA ALA A 346 30.55 11.13 -2.28
C ALA A 346 29.78 9.83 -2.02
N VAL A 347 28.47 9.90 -1.75
CA VAL A 347 27.59 8.73 -1.60
C VAL A 347 27.39 8.00 -2.92
N VAL A 348 27.03 8.71 -4.00
CA VAL A 348 26.88 8.09 -5.34
C VAL A 348 28.21 7.45 -5.77
N THR A 349 29.32 8.18 -5.59
CA THR A 349 30.62 7.72 -6.06
C THR A 349 31.15 6.50 -5.32
N SER A 350 30.86 6.37 -4.02
CA SER A 350 31.28 5.21 -3.23
C SER A 350 30.50 3.93 -3.57
N ASN A 351 29.31 4.07 -4.15
CA ASN A 351 28.45 2.95 -4.55
C ASN A 351 28.46 2.67 -6.06
N PHE A 352 29.31 3.36 -6.84
CA PHE A 352 29.40 3.16 -8.30
C PHE A 352 29.61 1.69 -8.68
N GLY A 353 28.86 1.24 -9.69
CA GLY A 353 28.96 -0.12 -10.21
C GLY A 353 28.04 -1.13 -9.53
N MET A 354 27.21 -0.72 -8.57
CA MET A 354 26.05 -1.50 -8.16
C MET A 354 25.15 -1.78 -9.38
N THR A 355 24.84 -3.04 -9.63
CA THR A 355 24.15 -3.50 -10.84
C THR A 355 22.68 -3.89 -10.61
N SER A 356 22.24 -3.94 -9.36
CA SER A 356 20.86 -4.24 -8.96
C SER A 356 20.65 -3.89 -7.48
N GLY A 357 19.40 -3.59 -7.10
CA GLY A 357 18.99 -3.40 -5.71
C GLY A 357 19.57 -2.16 -5.03
N ALA A 358 20.04 -1.18 -5.81
CA ALA A 358 20.38 0.13 -5.29
C ALA A 358 19.14 0.86 -4.79
N LEU A 359 19.30 1.65 -3.73
CA LEU A 359 18.27 2.44 -3.07
C LEU A 359 18.67 3.91 -3.07
N TRP A 360 17.73 4.79 -2.72
CA TRP A 360 17.95 6.24 -2.64
C TRP A 360 19.18 6.60 -1.79
N GLY A 361 19.32 6.01 -0.60
CA GLY A 361 20.44 6.30 0.29
C GLY A 361 21.81 5.81 -0.19
N GLN A 362 21.83 5.04 -1.29
CA GLN A 362 23.05 4.61 -1.99
C GLN A 362 23.31 5.47 -3.24
N GLY A 363 22.38 6.38 -3.56
CA GLY A 363 22.49 7.32 -4.68
C GLY A 363 21.75 6.91 -5.94
N ASP A 364 20.81 5.94 -5.88
CA ASP A 364 19.95 5.62 -7.03
C ASP A 364 18.83 6.67 -7.12
N PHE A 365 18.99 7.62 -8.03
CA PHE A 365 18.06 8.75 -8.18
C PHE A 365 17.21 8.66 -9.45
N ASN A 366 17.55 7.75 -10.36
CA ASN A 366 16.71 7.44 -11.53
C ASN A 366 15.83 6.20 -11.30
N PHE A 367 15.98 5.53 -10.15
CA PHE A 367 15.20 4.39 -9.68
C PHE A 367 15.31 3.15 -10.57
N ASP A 368 16.45 2.97 -11.24
CA ASP A 368 16.69 1.82 -12.11
C ASP A 368 17.34 0.62 -11.39
N GLY A 369 17.56 0.76 -10.07
CA GLY A 369 18.16 -0.24 -9.20
C GLY A 369 19.68 -0.33 -9.34
N LYS A 370 20.33 0.59 -10.05
CA LYS A 370 21.78 0.62 -10.30
C LYS A 370 22.36 1.94 -9.86
N ILE A 371 23.69 1.96 -9.72
CA ILE A 371 24.43 3.20 -9.51
C ILE A 371 25.37 3.42 -10.69
N THR A 372 24.99 4.33 -11.57
CA THR A 372 25.66 4.64 -12.83
C THR A 372 25.93 6.13 -12.97
N PRO A 373 26.74 6.58 -13.95
CA PRO A 373 26.96 8.02 -14.15
C PRO A 373 25.67 8.82 -14.38
N ALA A 374 24.55 8.18 -14.73
CA ALA A 374 23.24 8.83 -14.80
C ALA A 374 22.80 9.42 -13.46
N ASP A 375 23.05 8.72 -12.35
CA ASP A 375 22.70 9.19 -11.01
C ASP A 375 23.51 10.41 -10.59
N LEU A 376 24.80 10.42 -10.92
CA LEU A 376 25.66 11.57 -10.67
C LEU A 376 25.23 12.81 -11.46
N ILE A 377 24.66 12.62 -12.67
CA ILE A 377 24.07 13.72 -13.44
C ILE A 377 22.86 14.29 -12.69
N VAL A 378 22.04 13.45 -12.04
CA VAL A 378 20.92 13.93 -11.22
C VAL A 378 21.40 14.80 -10.07
N VAL A 379 22.40 14.38 -9.30
CA VAL A 379 22.98 15.20 -8.21
C VAL A 379 23.49 16.55 -8.74
N ARG A 380 24.27 16.52 -9.83
CA ARG A 380 24.84 17.74 -10.43
C ARG A 380 23.75 18.73 -10.87
N ASN A 381 22.66 18.24 -11.43
CA ASN A 381 21.57 19.08 -11.92
C ASN A 381 20.71 19.69 -10.80
N ASN A 382 20.81 19.15 -9.59
CA ASN A 382 20.00 19.56 -8.44
C ASN A 382 20.79 20.20 -7.30
N LEU A 383 22.06 20.59 -7.52
CA LEU A 383 22.89 21.25 -6.51
C LEU A 383 22.16 22.43 -5.86
N SER A 384 22.11 22.45 -4.54
CA SER A 384 21.43 23.51 -3.81
C SER A 384 22.13 24.87 -4.00
N PRO A 385 21.38 25.98 -4.09
CA PRO A 385 21.99 27.31 -4.20
C PRO A 385 22.95 27.59 -3.05
N GLY A 386 24.17 28.04 -3.35
CA GLY A 386 25.21 28.29 -2.34
C GLY A 386 26.03 27.06 -1.92
N ALA A 387 25.68 25.86 -2.41
CA ALA A 387 26.56 24.69 -2.38
C ALA A 387 27.67 24.83 -3.44
N SER A 388 28.40 25.96 -3.42
CA SER A 388 29.57 26.14 -4.27
C SER A 388 30.61 25.07 -3.88
N PRO A 389 31.23 24.40 -4.86
CA PRO A 389 32.44 23.65 -4.55
C PRO A 389 33.41 24.63 -3.90
N ALA A 390 33.90 24.31 -2.70
CA ALA A 390 35.04 25.01 -2.15
C ALA A 390 36.08 25.10 -3.26
N ALA A 391 36.54 26.32 -3.56
CA ALA A 391 37.47 26.58 -4.65
C ALA A 391 38.54 25.49 -4.65
N VAL A 392 38.59 24.70 -5.73
CA VAL A 392 39.67 23.75 -5.93
C VAL A 392 40.95 24.58 -5.81
N PRO A 393 41.85 24.31 -4.85
CA PRO A 393 43.11 25.02 -4.79
C PRO A 393 43.77 24.86 -6.15
N GLU A 394 43.94 25.96 -6.89
CA GLU A 394 44.67 25.89 -8.15
C GLU A 394 46.02 25.25 -7.85
N PRO A 395 46.46 24.24 -8.65
CA PRO A 395 47.75 23.64 -8.43
C PRO A 395 48.78 24.77 -8.41
N SER A 396 49.62 24.81 -7.38
CA SER A 396 50.69 25.77 -7.13
C SER A 396 51.76 25.84 -8.26
N SER A 397 51.47 25.31 -9.43
CA SER A 397 52.15 25.50 -10.70
C SER A 397 52.34 26.99 -11.10
N LEU A 398 51.45 27.90 -10.69
CA LEU A 398 51.66 29.36 -10.88
C LEU A 398 52.67 29.95 -9.88
N ALA A 399 52.88 29.33 -8.71
CA ALA A 399 53.93 29.72 -7.76
C ALA A 399 55.32 29.18 -8.14
N LEU A 400 55.39 28.10 -8.94
CA LEU A 400 56.64 27.53 -9.44
C LEU A 400 57.20 28.23 -10.68
N LEU A 401 56.38 28.96 -11.45
CA LEU A 401 56.89 29.82 -12.54
C LEU A 401 57.52 31.13 -12.02
N GLY A 402 57.14 31.59 -10.83
CA GLY A 402 57.67 32.81 -10.20
C GLY A 402 59.06 32.66 -9.56
N MET A 403 59.44 31.47 -9.10
CA MET A 403 60.76 31.23 -8.51
C MET A 403 61.86 30.91 -9.54
N GLY A 404 61.49 30.52 -10.77
CA GLY A 404 62.45 30.27 -11.85
C GLY A 404 63.10 31.53 -12.43
N LEU A 405 62.43 32.69 -12.35
CA LEU A 405 62.95 33.95 -12.92
C LEU A 405 63.89 34.71 -11.96
N VAL A 406 63.86 34.44 -10.65
CA VAL A 406 64.76 35.08 -9.67
C VAL A 406 66.11 34.36 -9.57
N ALA A 407 66.14 33.04 -9.79
CA ALA A 407 67.39 32.25 -9.79
C ALA A 407 68.26 32.49 -11.05
N GLY A 408 67.66 32.85 -12.19
CA GLY A 408 68.38 33.14 -13.43
C GLY A 408 69.12 34.49 -13.44
N ALA A 409 68.63 35.49 -12.68
CA ALA A 409 69.21 36.84 -12.65
C ALA A 409 70.41 36.98 -11.70
N ILE A 410 70.59 36.07 -10.73
CA ILE A 410 71.71 36.12 -9.77
C ILE A 410 72.94 35.34 -10.28
N ALA A 411 72.76 34.41 -11.23
CA ALA A 411 73.86 33.60 -11.78
C ALA A 411 74.70 34.32 -12.86
N SER A 412 74.23 35.44 -13.44
CA SER A 412 74.95 36.16 -14.50
C SER A 412 75.92 37.24 -14.01
N LEU A 413 75.96 37.55 -12.70
CA LEU A 413 76.82 38.61 -12.13
C LEU A 413 78.12 38.11 -11.48
N ARG A 414 78.48 36.82 -11.62
CA ARG A 414 79.70 36.26 -11.03
C ARG A 414 80.53 35.42 -12.00
N ARG A 415 81.00 35.99 -13.13
CA ARG A 415 82.22 35.51 -13.81
C ARG A 415 83.06 36.68 -14.30
N CYS A 416 84.23 36.79 -13.67
CA CYS A 416 85.36 37.71 -13.87
C CYS A 416 86.04 37.49 -15.25
N PRO A 417 86.95 38.37 -15.74
CA PRO A 417 88.34 38.25 -15.27
C PRO A 417 89.17 39.55 -15.19
N ARG A 418 90.15 39.49 -14.28
CA ARG A 418 91.38 40.28 -14.26
C ARG A 418 92.22 40.10 -15.54
N CYS A 419 92.79 41.20 -16.04
CA CYS A 419 94.11 41.38 -16.68
C CYS A 419 94.39 42.90 -16.54
N GLY A 420 95.54 43.47 -16.16
CA GLY A 420 96.92 43.02 -16.10
C GLY A 420 97.79 44.02 -16.90
N ILE A 421 98.65 44.79 -16.22
CA ILE A 421 99.91 45.44 -16.69
C ILE A 421 99.72 46.59 -17.72
N SER A 422 100.12 47.85 -17.47
CA SER A 422 101.48 48.39 -17.37
C SER A 422 101.45 49.79 -16.75
#